data_AF-A0A094L939-F1
#
_entry.id   AF-A0A094L939-F1
#
_cell.length_a   1.000
_cell.length_b   1.000
_cell.length_c   1.000
_cell.angle_alpha   90.00
_cell.angle_beta   90.00
_cell.angle_gamma   90.00
#
_symmetry.space_group_name_H-M   'P 1'
#
loop_
_entity.id
_entity.type
_entity.pdbx_description
1 polymer ?
#
loop_
_entity_poly.entity_id
_entity_poly.type
_entity_poly.pdbx_seq_one_letter_code
_entity_poly.pdbx_strand_id
1 'polypeptide(L)' 'DIRKKFFTVRVVRHWNRLAREVVDAPSLEVFVARLDEALSNVV' A
#
# COMPACT_ATOMS: atom_id res chain seq x y z
N ASP A 1 -1.91 -27.60 -9.88
CA ASP A 1 -1.95 -26.96 -8.56
C ASP A 1 -0.68 -26.18 -8.21
N ILE A 2 0.51 -26.80 -8.31
CA ILE A 2 1.81 -26.22 -7.92
C ILE A 2 2.11 -24.85 -8.57
N ARG A 3 1.86 -24.70 -9.88
CA ARG A 3 2.10 -23.43 -10.61
C ARG A 3 1.21 -22.27 -10.15
N LYS A 4 -0.03 -22.55 -9.70
CA LYS A 4 -0.92 -21.51 -9.14
C LYS A 4 -0.40 -21.02 -7.79
N LYS A 5 -0.04 -21.94 -6.89
CA LYS A 5 0.54 -21.58 -5.57
C LYS A 5 1.81 -20.76 -5.70
N PHE A 6 2.70 -21.12 -6.63
CA PHE A 6 3.94 -20.37 -6.85
C PHE A 6 3.68 -18.96 -7.40
N PHE A 7 2.67 -18.82 -8.28
CA PHE A 7 2.27 -17.52 -8.81
C PHE A 7 1.68 -16.64 -7.71
N THR A 8 0.80 -17.18 -6.86
CA THR A 8 0.24 -16.45 -5.71
C THR A 8 1.33 -15.98 -4.75
N VAL A 9 2.30 -16.84 -4.40
CA VAL A 9 3.40 -16.45 -3.50
C VAL A 9 4.28 -15.36 -4.13
N ARG A 10 4.60 -15.46 -5.44
CA ARG A 10 5.36 -14.40 -6.13
C ARG A 10 4.60 -13.09 -6.19
N VAL A 11 3.30 -13.15 -6.51
CA VAL A 11 2.43 -11.98 -6.59
C VAL A 11 2.33 -11.31 -5.22
N VAL A 12 2.03 -12.06 -4.15
CA VAL A 12 1.98 -11.51 -2.78
C VAL A 12 3.30 -10.87 -2.36
N ARG A 13 4.44 -11.47 -2.70
CA ARG A 13 5.76 -10.90 -2.40
C ARG A 13 6.03 -9.62 -3.19
N HIS A 14 5.57 -9.53 -4.43
CA HIS A 14 5.67 -8.33 -5.25
C HIS A 14 4.74 -7.21 -4.75
N TRP A 15 3.50 -7.55 -4.38
CA TRP A 15 2.56 -6.62 -3.77
C TRP A 15 3.06 -6.06 -2.45
N ASN A 16 3.68 -6.88 -1.59
CA ASN A 16 4.26 -6.38 -0.34
C ASN A 16 5.43 -5.40 -0.59
N ARG A 17 6.21 -5.61 -1.65
CA ARG A 17 7.29 -4.69 -2.03
C ARG A 17 6.75 -3.40 -2.65
N LEU A 18 5.81 -3.52 -3.59
CA LEU A 18 5.16 -2.37 -4.23
C LEU A 18 4.35 -1.55 -3.24
N ALA A 19 3.59 -2.18 -2.34
CA ALA A 19 2.85 -1.48 -1.30
C ALA A 19 3.79 -0.66 -0.42
N ARG A 20 4.98 -1.19 -0.10
CA ARG A 20 5.98 -0.48 0.71
C ARG A 20 6.59 0.70 -0.05
N GLU A 21 6.96 0.50 -1.31
CA GLU A 21 7.50 1.57 -2.17
C GLU A 21 6.44 2.65 -2.50
N VAL A 22 5.16 2.29 -2.60
CA VAL A 22 4.04 3.22 -2.81
C VAL A 22 3.65 3.94 -1.51
N VAL A 23 3.76 3.29 -0.35
CA VAL A 23 3.51 3.90 0.96
C VAL A 23 4.63 4.85 1.38
N ASP A 24 5.89 4.50 1.11
CA ASP A 24 7.06 5.39 1.29
C ASP A 24 7.16 6.49 0.21
N ALA A 25 6.22 6.56 -0.74
CA ALA A 25 6.20 7.65 -1.69
C ALA A 25 5.82 8.96 -0.98
N PRO A 26 6.62 10.03 -1.09
CA PRO A 26 6.36 11.31 -0.41
C PRO A 26 4.97 11.89 -0.71
N SER A 27 4.40 11.56 -1.87
CA SER A 27 3.05 11.97 -2.27
C SER A 27 1.93 11.26 -1.49
N LEU A 28 2.12 10.01 -1.07
CA LEU A 28 1.10 9.24 -0.37
C LEU A 28 1.07 9.60 1.13
N GLU A 29 2.23 9.78 1.77
CA GLU A 29 2.29 10.31 3.14
C GLU A 29 1.62 11.69 3.24
N VAL A 30 1.90 12.59 2.28
CA VAL A 30 1.23 13.90 2.19
C VAL A 30 -0.26 13.74 1.96
N PHE A 31 -0.69 12.76 1.16
CA PHE A 31 -2.11 12.49 0.94
C PHE A 31 -2.80 11.94 2.20
N VAL A 32 -2.16 11.04 2.95
CA VAL A 32 -2.67 10.48 4.20
C VAL A 32 -2.71 11.56 5.29
N ALA A 33 -1.69 12.40 5.42
CA ALA A 33 -1.69 13.51 6.37
C ALA A 33 -2.83 14.51 6.08
N ARG A 34 -3.07 14.83 4.82
CA ARG A 34 -4.20 15.69 4.42
C ARG A 34 -5.56 15.04 4.63
N LEU A 35 -5.67 13.71 4.49
CA LEU A 35 -6.88 12.97 4.82
C LEU A 35 -7.13 12.94 6.33
N ASP A 36 -6.09 12.71 7.13
CA ASP A 36 -6.16 12.69 8.58
C ASP A 36 -6.56 14.07 9.13
N GLU A 37 -5.99 15.15 8.60
CA GLU A 37 -6.38 16.53 8.91
C GLU A 37 -7.83 16.82 8.51
N ALA A 38 -8.26 16.38 7.32
CA ALA A 38 -9.63 16.56 6.86
C ALA A 38 -10.65 15.76 7.70
N LEU A 39 -10.28 14.56 8.14
CA LEU A 39 -11.12 13.71 9.00
C LEU A 39 -11.16 14.25 10.45
N SER A 40 -10.05 14.78 10.96
CA SER A 40 -9.98 15.41 12.28
C SER A 40 -10.83 16.69 12.35
N ASN A 41 -10.93 17.43 11.24
CA ASN A 41 -11.78 18.61 11.12
C ASN A 41 -13.30 18.29 10.95
N VAL A 42 -13.68 17.01 10.90
CA VAL A 42 -15.09 16.56 10.78
C VAL A 42 -15.67 16.11 12.14
N VAL A 43 -14.89 16.15 13.23
CA VAL A 43 -15.36 15.97 14.62
C VAL A 43 -15.63 17.31 15.29
#